data_AF-A0A2E8FFZ7-F1
#
_entry.id   AF-A0A2E8FFZ7-F1
#
_cell.length_a   1.000
_cell.length_b   1.000
_cell.length_c   1.000
_cell.angle_alpha   90.00
_cell.angle_beta   90.00
_cell.angle_gamma   90.00
#
_symmetry.space_group_name_H-M   'P 1'
#
loop_
_entity.id
_entity.type
_entity.pdbx_description
1 polymer ?
#
loop_
_entity_poly.entity_id
_entity_poly.type
_entity_poly.pdbx_seq_one_letter_code
_entity_poly.pdbx_strand_id
1 'polypeptide(L)'
;MCGVGLLLVRDGLVDSANENHRDSINVLAWVGATALLLIGVREVLWHRMRRARPGQGRRVRRAPREGLYYLALMAALLVGSFLGGENLLMLVVALMIGAWLLNANASGLLLWKTDVRRVAPGRVMVGEVVSVELVVSNRKRFLPALLLLGSDQIENDEELLEARALFSRVPPGEDRSGYYRLRPGRRGRYRMGPVELSTRFPLGLIEQGVVLHCPGEIRVYPRLGRVVPGWYCTHLEAASVTSQTRRRRGVADVEFQRLREFRDGDRPGAVHWRTSARRGELMVREFDEQQQQDLDIVLDLWQPPSPTADDRDRVELAISVAATLCVETLQESAGSVVLAVAGRTVSRLGPLIGARSLDVVLDLLATVQPGIGELPDEILAAPGVVGSPAVLISTRPGEDICLGENGRDRRVITADWNELRGWFWIEDS
;
A
#
# COMPACT_ATOMS: atom_id res chain seq x y z
N MET A 1 -93.66 -20.10 2.68
CA MET A 1 -92.45 -19.72 1.92
C MET A 1 -91.53 -18.96 2.86
N CYS A 2 -90.40 -19.55 3.30
CA CYS A 2 -89.20 -18.86 3.86
C CYS A 2 -88.16 -19.81 4.51
N GLY A 3 -88.44 -21.11 4.67
CA GLY A 3 -87.53 -22.01 5.44
C GLY A 3 -86.45 -22.77 4.65
N VAL A 4 -86.57 -22.90 3.32
CA VAL A 4 -85.71 -23.81 2.52
C VAL A 4 -84.50 -23.11 1.87
N GLY A 5 -84.52 -21.78 1.76
CA GLY A 5 -83.41 -21.02 1.16
C GLY A 5 -82.17 -20.86 2.05
N LEU A 6 -82.28 -21.05 3.37
CA LEU A 6 -81.18 -20.81 4.31
C LEU A 6 -80.21 -22.00 4.44
N LEU A 7 -80.67 -23.22 4.17
CA LEU A 7 -79.84 -24.43 4.24
C LEU A 7 -78.94 -24.59 3.02
N LEU A 8 -79.42 -24.28 1.81
CA LEU A 8 -78.60 -24.32 0.58
C LEU A 8 -77.49 -23.25 0.57
N VAL A 9 -77.73 -22.08 1.17
CA VAL A 9 -76.70 -21.04 1.30
C VAL A 9 -75.63 -21.42 2.34
N ARG A 10 -76.01 -22.14 3.40
CA ARG A 10 -75.08 -22.60 4.43
C ARG A 10 -74.21 -23.76 3.94
N ASP A 11 -74.77 -24.70 3.19
CA ASP A 11 -74.00 -25.80 2.58
C ASP A 11 -73.05 -25.27 1.49
N GLY A 12 -73.49 -24.31 0.66
CA GLY A 12 -72.61 -23.67 -0.33
C GLY A 12 -71.47 -22.81 0.26
N LEU A 13 -71.65 -22.22 1.45
CA LEU A 13 -70.61 -21.48 2.17
C LEU A 13 -69.62 -22.40 2.90
N VAL A 14 -70.08 -23.56 3.37
CA VAL A 14 -69.22 -24.57 4.00
C VAL A 14 -68.41 -25.30 2.93
N ASP A 15 -69.01 -25.64 1.79
CA ASP A 15 -68.30 -26.23 0.66
C ASP A 15 -67.28 -25.26 0.06
N SER A 16 -67.59 -23.96 -0.11
CA SER A 16 -66.60 -23.00 -0.63
C SER A 16 -65.43 -22.74 0.33
N ALA A 17 -65.67 -22.77 1.65
CA ALA A 17 -64.60 -22.68 2.65
C ALA A 17 -63.70 -23.93 2.67
N ASN A 18 -64.28 -25.11 2.44
CA ASN A 18 -63.55 -26.38 2.38
C ASN A 18 -62.79 -26.56 1.06
N GLU A 19 -63.33 -26.03 -0.04
CA GLU A 19 -62.68 -25.96 -1.36
C GLU A 19 -61.48 -25.00 -1.33
N ASN A 20 -61.65 -23.81 -0.76
CA ASN A 20 -60.54 -22.87 -0.54
C ASN A 20 -59.42 -23.49 0.31
N HIS A 21 -59.77 -24.23 1.38
CA HIS A 21 -58.77 -24.89 2.23
C HIS A 21 -58.01 -26.00 1.49
N ARG A 22 -58.69 -26.79 0.65
CA ARG A 22 -58.05 -27.82 -0.20
C ARG A 22 -57.17 -27.20 -1.28
N ASP A 23 -57.57 -26.09 -1.87
CA ASP A 23 -56.77 -25.35 -2.85
C ASP A 23 -55.56 -24.69 -2.19
N SER A 24 -55.68 -24.17 -0.96
CA SER A 24 -54.54 -23.69 -0.17
C SER A 24 -53.52 -24.82 0.08
N ILE A 25 -53.99 -26.04 0.41
CA ILE A 25 -53.12 -27.21 0.61
C ILE A 25 -52.43 -27.60 -0.70
N ASN A 26 -53.14 -27.59 -1.83
CA ASN A 26 -52.57 -27.91 -3.14
C ASN A 26 -51.52 -26.89 -3.59
N VAL A 27 -51.78 -25.59 -3.38
CA VAL A 27 -50.82 -24.52 -3.69
C VAL A 27 -49.61 -24.62 -2.75
N LEU A 28 -49.78 -24.87 -1.45
CA LEU A 28 -48.68 -25.14 -0.51
C LEU A 28 -47.84 -26.34 -0.96
N ALA A 29 -48.48 -27.40 -1.47
CA ALA A 29 -47.79 -28.58 -1.98
C ALA A 29 -46.97 -28.28 -3.25
N TRP A 30 -47.52 -27.51 -4.20
CA TRP A 30 -46.80 -27.09 -5.41
C TRP A 30 -45.64 -26.13 -5.11
N VAL A 31 -45.83 -25.17 -4.19
CA VAL A 31 -44.80 -24.25 -3.72
C VAL A 31 -43.70 -24.99 -2.97
N GLY A 32 -44.09 -25.91 -2.07
CA GLY A 32 -43.19 -26.81 -1.37
C GLY A 32 -42.39 -27.67 -2.35
N ALA A 33 -43.03 -28.24 -3.37
CA ALA A 33 -42.39 -29.07 -4.38
C ALA A 33 -41.40 -28.27 -5.26
N THR A 34 -41.75 -27.06 -5.69
CA THR A 34 -40.83 -26.19 -6.46
C THR A 34 -39.68 -25.68 -5.60
N ALA A 35 -39.92 -25.30 -4.35
CA ALA A 35 -38.88 -24.94 -3.41
C ALA A 35 -37.94 -26.14 -3.14
N LEU A 36 -38.49 -27.34 -2.91
CA LEU A 36 -37.70 -28.57 -2.75
C LEU A 36 -36.93 -28.95 -4.01
N LEU A 37 -37.49 -28.72 -5.20
CA LEU A 37 -36.80 -28.95 -6.46
C LEU A 37 -35.66 -27.94 -6.65
N LEU A 38 -35.85 -26.66 -6.31
CA LEU A 38 -34.78 -25.66 -6.31
C LEU A 38 -33.72 -25.93 -5.24
N ILE A 39 -34.13 -26.38 -4.05
CA ILE A 39 -33.23 -26.81 -2.96
C ILE A 39 -32.47 -28.07 -3.37
N GLY A 40 -33.13 -29.02 -4.03
CA GLY A 40 -32.54 -30.26 -4.54
C GLY A 40 -31.56 -30.00 -5.67
N VAL A 41 -31.92 -29.14 -6.63
CA VAL A 41 -31.02 -28.65 -7.68
C VAL A 41 -29.85 -27.91 -7.05
N ARG A 42 -30.08 -27.05 -6.05
CA ARG A 42 -29.04 -26.38 -5.27
C ARG A 42 -28.12 -27.37 -4.57
N GLU A 43 -28.65 -28.39 -3.88
CA GLU A 43 -27.86 -29.39 -3.16
C GLU A 43 -27.07 -30.29 -4.10
N VAL A 44 -27.64 -30.68 -5.25
CA VAL A 44 -26.93 -31.46 -6.27
C VAL A 44 -25.83 -30.62 -6.93
N LEU A 45 -26.12 -29.37 -7.27
CA LEU A 45 -25.12 -28.41 -7.74
C LEU A 45 -24.05 -28.18 -6.66
N TRP A 46 -24.43 -28.03 -5.40
CA TRP A 46 -23.54 -27.84 -4.25
C TRP A 46 -22.64 -29.05 -4.00
N HIS A 47 -23.18 -30.27 -4.08
CA HIS A 47 -22.42 -31.51 -3.98
C HIS A 47 -21.47 -31.71 -5.16
N ARG A 48 -21.90 -31.37 -6.40
CA ARG A 48 -21.02 -31.35 -7.57
C ARG A 48 -19.94 -30.26 -7.47
N MET A 49 -20.29 -29.10 -6.91
CA MET A 49 -19.35 -28.00 -6.64
C MET A 49 -18.33 -28.36 -5.55
N ARG A 50 -18.74 -29.10 -4.50
CA ARG A 50 -17.85 -29.56 -3.42
C ARG A 50 -16.79 -30.56 -3.90
N ARG A 51 -17.11 -31.38 -4.90
CA ARG A 51 -16.15 -32.33 -5.50
C ARG A 51 -15.11 -31.68 -6.42
N ALA A 52 -15.29 -30.42 -6.80
CA ALA A 52 -14.33 -29.67 -7.63
C ALA A 52 -13.51 -28.68 -6.76
N ARG A 53 -12.41 -29.15 -6.16
CA ARG A 53 -11.33 -28.27 -5.67
C ARG A 53 -10.23 -28.24 -6.75
N PRO A 54 -9.75 -27.06 -7.17
CA PRO A 54 -8.92 -26.18 -6.32
C PRO A 54 -9.32 -24.69 -6.39
N GLY A 55 -8.88 -23.89 -5.39
CA GLY A 55 -9.19 -22.46 -5.25
C GLY A 55 -9.75 -22.12 -3.87
N GLN A 56 -8.88 -22.17 -2.87
CA GLN A 56 -9.19 -22.18 -1.44
C GLN A 56 -9.52 -20.76 -0.95
N GLY A 57 -10.77 -20.33 -1.11
CA GLY A 57 -11.24 -19.06 -0.57
C GLY A 57 -12.38 -19.22 0.45
N ARG A 58 -12.36 -18.44 1.53
CA ARG A 58 -13.45 -18.42 2.52
C ARG A 58 -14.67 -17.75 1.89
N ARG A 59 -15.79 -18.46 1.78
CA ARG A 59 -17.03 -17.86 1.30
C ARG A 59 -17.63 -16.94 2.36
N VAL A 60 -18.08 -15.77 1.93
CA VAL A 60 -18.75 -14.77 2.76
C VAL A 60 -20.14 -14.53 2.16
N ARG A 61 -21.14 -14.30 3.01
CA ARG A 61 -22.48 -13.90 2.59
C ARG A 61 -22.90 -12.72 3.43
N ARG A 62 -23.37 -11.66 2.78
CA ARG A 62 -23.88 -10.45 3.43
C ARG A 62 -25.29 -10.19 2.92
N ALA A 63 -26.15 -9.71 3.81
CA ALA A 63 -27.50 -9.27 3.46
C ALA A 63 -27.44 -7.76 3.16
N PRO A 64 -27.61 -7.34 1.89
CA PRO A 64 -27.71 -5.93 1.55
C PRO A 64 -29.04 -5.36 2.08
N ARG A 65 -29.15 -4.03 2.19
CA ARG A 65 -30.35 -3.37 2.75
C ARG A 65 -31.60 -3.68 1.92
N GLU A 66 -31.43 -3.75 0.60
CA GLU A 66 -32.45 -4.09 -0.38
C GLU A 66 -32.98 -5.52 -0.16
N GLY A 67 -32.07 -6.46 0.14
CA GLY A 67 -32.43 -7.82 0.52
C GLY A 67 -33.23 -7.88 1.82
N LEU A 68 -32.88 -7.03 2.80
CA LEU A 68 -33.61 -6.98 4.06
C LEU A 68 -35.03 -6.42 3.89
N TYR A 69 -35.21 -5.35 3.10
CA TYR A 69 -36.55 -4.83 2.76
C TYR A 69 -37.38 -5.87 2.02
N TYR A 70 -36.77 -6.62 1.11
CA TYR A 70 -37.43 -7.70 0.40
C TYR A 70 -37.90 -8.83 1.34
N LEU A 71 -37.07 -9.23 2.30
CA LEU A 71 -37.45 -10.22 3.32
C LEU A 71 -38.58 -9.71 4.23
N ALA A 72 -38.52 -8.44 4.63
CA ALA A 72 -39.56 -7.84 5.46
C ALA A 72 -40.91 -7.81 4.72
N LEU A 73 -40.92 -7.42 3.45
CA LEU A 73 -42.11 -7.46 2.59
C LEU A 73 -42.62 -8.89 2.41
N MET A 74 -41.73 -9.84 2.13
CA MET A 74 -42.08 -11.26 1.99
C MET A 74 -42.73 -11.80 3.26
N ALA A 75 -42.19 -11.46 4.44
CA ALA A 75 -42.75 -11.86 5.73
C ALA A 75 -44.12 -11.19 5.98
N ALA A 76 -44.27 -9.90 5.69
CA ALA A 76 -45.53 -9.19 5.84
C ALA A 76 -46.63 -9.77 4.93
N LEU A 77 -46.31 -10.06 3.67
CA LEU A 77 -47.25 -10.70 2.73
C LEU A 77 -47.59 -12.13 3.15
N LEU A 78 -46.63 -12.88 3.70
CA LEU A 78 -46.87 -14.22 4.22
C LEU A 78 -47.84 -14.17 5.40
N VAL A 79 -47.64 -13.27 6.36
CA VAL A 79 -48.55 -13.05 7.49
C VAL A 79 -49.93 -12.61 7.00
N GLY A 80 -49.99 -11.66 6.06
CA GLY A 80 -51.24 -11.22 5.45
C GLY A 80 -51.99 -12.34 4.73
N SER A 81 -51.28 -13.23 4.04
CA SER A 81 -51.86 -14.41 3.39
C SER A 81 -52.48 -15.38 4.41
N PHE A 82 -51.80 -15.65 5.52
CA PHE A 82 -52.34 -16.52 6.58
C PHE A 82 -53.56 -15.92 7.29
N LEU A 83 -53.57 -14.61 7.52
CA LEU A 83 -54.68 -13.93 8.19
C LEU A 83 -55.89 -13.75 7.26
N GLY A 84 -55.66 -13.48 5.97
CA GLY A 84 -56.71 -13.22 4.99
C GLY A 84 -57.31 -14.47 4.35
N GLY A 85 -56.62 -15.61 4.38
CA GLY A 85 -57.05 -16.82 3.67
C GLY A 85 -56.97 -16.71 2.15
N GLU A 86 -56.35 -15.65 1.64
CA GLU A 86 -56.26 -15.34 0.21
C GLU A 86 -55.12 -16.12 -0.45
N ASN A 87 -55.47 -17.03 -1.37
CA ASN A 87 -54.51 -17.89 -2.09
C ASN A 87 -53.56 -17.10 -3.02
N LEU A 88 -53.96 -15.90 -3.48
CA LEU A 88 -53.14 -15.09 -4.39
C LEU A 88 -51.88 -14.54 -3.72
N LEU A 89 -51.97 -14.14 -2.44
CA LEU A 89 -50.82 -13.63 -1.69
C LEU A 89 -49.76 -14.72 -1.48
N MET A 90 -50.20 -15.97 -1.32
CA MET A 90 -49.30 -17.11 -1.21
C MET A 90 -48.52 -17.36 -2.49
N LEU A 91 -49.14 -17.19 -3.67
CA LEU A 91 -48.47 -17.26 -4.96
C LEU A 91 -47.39 -16.18 -5.10
N VAL A 92 -47.70 -14.95 -4.68
CA VAL A 92 -46.73 -13.84 -4.71
C VAL A 92 -45.53 -14.16 -3.81
N VAL A 93 -45.77 -14.64 -2.58
CA VAL A 93 -44.69 -15.04 -1.67
C VAL A 93 -43.86 -16.19 -2.26
N ALA A 94 -44.48 -17.17 -2.90
CA ALA A 94 -43.78 -18.26 -3.56
C ALA A 94 -42.85 -17.76 -4.69
N LEU A 95 -43.34 -16.85 -5.55
CA LEU A 95 -42.52 -16.20 -6.57
C LEU A 95 -41.36 -15.43 -5.94
N MET A 96 -41.62 -14.76 -4.81
CA MET A 96 -40.59 -14.02 -4.11
C MET A 96 -39.47 -14.93 -3.56
N ILE A 97 -39.84 -16.08 -2.99
CA ILE A 97 -38.89 -17.12 -2.55
C ILE A 97 -38.10 -17.65 -3.75
N GLY A 98 -38.78 -17.89 -4.88
CA GLY A 98 -38.14 -18.31 -6.12
C GLY A 98 -37.06 -17.33 -6.59
N ALA A 99 -37.36 -16.03 -6.61
CA ALA A 99 -36.41 -14.98 -6.97
C ALA A 99 -35.23 -14.89 -5.98
N TRP A 100 -35.49 -15.05 -4.67
CA TRP A 100 -34.43 -15.12 -3.65
C TRP A 100 -33.48 -16.29 -3.88
N LEU A 101 -34.02 -17.49 -4.08
CA LEU A 101 -33.26 -18.70 -4.38
C LEU A 101 -32.49 -18.55 -5.69
N LEU A 102 -33.12 -18.00 -6.73
CA LEU A 102 -32.48 -17.72 -8.02
C LEU A 102 -31.25 -16.83 -7.82
N ASN A 103 -31.39 -15.72 -7.09
CA ASN A 103 -30.29 -14.81 -6.80
C ASN A 103 -29.17 -15.49 -5.98
N ALA A 104 -29.54 -16.25 -4.95
CA ALA A 104 -28.60 -16.98 -4.10
C ALA A 104 -27.77 -18.02 -4.87
N ASN A 105 -28.40 -18.69 -5.83
CA ASN A 105 -27.73 -19.67 -6.69
C ASN A 105 -26.88 -18.96 -7.76
N ALA A 106 -27.47 -18.01 -8.50
CA ALA A 106 -26.78 -17.31 -9.58
C ALA A 106 -25.50 -16.61 -9.09
N SER A 107 -25.58 -15.83 -8.00
CA SER A 107 -24.40 -15.19 -7.38
C SER A 107 -23.31 -16.21 -7.00
N GLY A 108 -23.71 -17.36 -6.46
CA GLY A 108 -22.79 -18.44 -6.10
C GLY A 108 -22.12 -19.14 -7.28
N LEU A 109 -22.82 -19.24 -8.42
CA LEU A 109 -22.28 -19.74 -9.69
C LEU A 109 -21.33 -18.72 -10.36
N LEU A 110 -21.58 -17.42 -10.21
CA LEU A 110 -20.72 -16.37 -10.78
C LEU A 110 -19.34 -16.33 -10.12
N LEU A 111 -19.27 -16.56 -8.81
CA LEU A 111 -18.02 -16.66 -8.04
C LEU A 111 -17.38 -18.06 -8.07
N TRP A 112 -18.02 -19.03 -8.72
CA TRP A 112 -17.47 -20.37 -8.79
C TRP A 112 -16.28 -20.43 -9.74
N LYS A 113 -15.20 -21.11 -9.33
CA LYS A 113 -13.95 -21.27 -10.11
C LYS A 113 -13.36 -19.94 -10.61
N THR A 114 -13.55 -18.87 -9.83
CA THR A 114 -12.86 -17.59 -10.05
C THR A 114 -11.61 -17.54 -9.19
N ASP A 115 -10.52 -17.09 -9.78
CA ASP A 115 -9.25 -16.86 -9.09
C ASP A 115 -8.85 -15.39 -9.26
N VAL A 116 -7.98 -14.89 -8.38
CA VAL A 116 -7.51 -13.51 -8.42
C VAL A 116 -6.01 -13.47 -8.23
N ARG A 117 -5.36 -12.63 -9.02
CA ARG A 117 -3.95 -12.30 -8.89
C ARG A 117 -3.80 -10.80 -8.80
N ARG A 118 -2.87 -10.37 -7.96
CA ARG A 118 -2.52 -8.96 -7.82
C ARG A 118 -1.14 -8.71 -8.41
N VAL A 119 -1.03 -7.66 -9.21
CA VAL A 119 0.23 -7.11 -9.67
C VAL A 119 0.34 -5.70 -9.09
N ALA A 120 1.24 -5.56 -8.13
CA ALA A 120 1.50 -4.32 -7.42
C ALA A 120 2.99 -3.97 -7.55
N PRO A 121 3.34 -2.68 -7.62
CA PRO A 121 4.74 -2.28 -7.55
C PRO A 121 5.27 -2.54 -6.14
N GLY A 122 6.51 -3.02 -6.05
CA GLY A 122 7.12 -3.34 -4.74
C GLY A 122 7.50 -2.11 -3.91
N ARG A 123 7.58 -0.93 -4.53
CA ARG A 123 8.15 0.30 -3.96
C ARG A 123 7.34 1.51 -4.41
N VAL A 124 7.03 2.38 -3.48
CA VAL A 124 6.20 3.58 -3.67
C VAL A 124 6.71 4.69 -2.76
N MET A 125 6.62 5.96 -3.14
CA MET A 125 6.89 7.08 -2.22
C MET A 125 5.61 7.53 -1.51
N VAL A 126 5.73 8.03 -0.27
CA VAL A 126 4.58 8.62 0.44
C VAL A 126 3.93 9.72 -0.40
N GLY A 127 2.60 9.68 -0.51
CA GLY A 127 1.80 10.67 -1.24
C GLY A 127 1.77 10.46 -2.75
N GLU A 128 2.49 9.49 -3.31
CA GLU A 128 2.42 9.14 -4.73
C GLU A 128 1.15 8.33 -5.04
N VAL A 129 0.48 8.67 -6.15
CA VAL A 129 -0.70 7.92 -6.60
C VAL A 129 -0.26 6.77 -7.49
N VAL A 130 -0.49 5.55 -7.03
CA VAL A 130 -0.01 4.35 -7.70
C VAL A 130 -1.18 3.47 -8.13
N SER A 131 -1.09 2.92 -9.33
CA SER A 131 -2.10 1.99 -9.84
C SER A 131 -1.70 0.55 -9.51
N VAL A 132 -2.62 -0.19 -8.90
CA VAL A 132 -2.48 -1.63 -8.68
C VAL A 132 -3.43 -2.37 -9.61
N GLU A 133 -2.94 -3.44 -10.23
CA GLU A 133 -3.71 -4.28 -11.12
C GLU A 133 -4.23 -5.53 -10.38
N LEU A 134 -5.53 -5.78 -10.49
CA LEU A 134 -6.20 -7.00 -10.10
C LEU A 134 -6.60 -7.76 -11.36
N VAL A 135 -6.05 -8.96 -11.53
CA VAL A 135 -6.39 -9.88 -12.62
C VAL A 135 -7.33 -10.95 -12.09
N VAL A 136 -8.57 -10.95 -12.57
CA VAL A 136 -9.56 -11.98 -12.24
C VAL A 136 -9.61 -13.01 -13.35
N SER A 137 -9.34 -14.27 -12.99
CA SER A 137 -9.40 -15.41 -13.90
C SER A 137 -10.72 -16.15 -13.74
N ASN A 138 -11.45 -16.34 -14.84
CA ASN A 138 -12.63 -17.18 -14.87
C ASN A 138 -12.31 -18.57 -15.42
N ARG A 139 -12.17 -19.57 -14.56
CA ARG A 139 -11.83 -20.95 -14.95
C ARG A 139 -13.07 -21.81 -15.30
N LYS A 140 -14.22 -21.20 -15.54
CA LYS A 140 -15.44 -21.89 -16.00
C LYS A 140 -15.42 -22.04 -17.52
N ARG A 141 -15.97 -23.14 -18.03
CA ARG A 141 -16.01 -23.46 -19.46
C ARG A 141 -17.09 -22.69 -20.24
N PHE A 142 -18.22 -22.39 -19.61
CA PHE A 142 -19.39 -21.86 -20.32
C PHE A 142 -19.99 -20.59 -19.72
N LEU A 143 -19.89 -20.41 -18.39
CA LEU A 143 -20.53 -19.29 -17.70
C LEU A 143 -19.55 -18.11 -17.52
N PRO A 144 -19.92 -16.88 -17.90
CA PRO A 144 -19.15 -15.70 -17.53
C PRO A 144 -19.23 -15.46 -16.02
N ALA A 145 -18.32 -14.66 -15.49
CA ALA A 145 -18.53 -13.98 -14.22
C ALA A 145 -18.97 -12.54 -14.51
N LEU A 146 -20.01 -12.06 -13.85
CA LEU A 146 -20.67 -10.78 -14.15
C LEU A 146 -20.73 -9.93 -12.90
N LEU A 147 -20.49 -8.62 -13.06
CA LEU A 147 -20.50 -7.63 -11.99
C LEU A 147 -19.79 -8.13 -10.73
N LEU A 148 -18.52 -8.49 -10.87
CA LEU A 148 -17.68 -8.81 -9.73
C LEU A 148 -17.06 -7.53 -9.18
N LEU A 149 -17.10 -7.35 -7.87
CA LEU A 149 -16.39 -6.31 -7.15
C LEU A 149 -15.20 -6.95 -6.44
N GLY A 150 -13.98 -6.60 -6.85
CA GLY A 150 -12.77 -6.96 -6.13
C GLY A 150 -12.48 -5.90 -5.08
N SER A 151 -12.55 -6.27 -3.81
CA SER A 151 -12.13 -5.43 -2.68
C SER A 151 -10.78 -5.93 -2.18
N ASP A 152 -9.80 -5.04 -2.11
CA ASP A 152 -8.51 -5.32 -1.52
C ASP A 152 -8.32 -4.46 -0.26
N GLN A 153 -7.70 -5.06 0.75
CA GLN A 153 -7.36 -4.38 2.01
C GLN A 153 -5.85 -4.26 2.06
N ILE A 154 -5.37 -3.04 2.29
CA ILE A 154 -3.95 -2.71 2.33
C ILE A 154 -3.72 -2.01 3.67
N GLU A 155 -2.94 -2.63 4.55
CA GLU A 155 -2.75 -2.15 5.92
C GLU A 155 -1.27 -1.99 6.28
N ASN A 156 -1.01 -0.99 7.10
CA ASN A 156 0.23 -0.80 7.86
C ASN A 156 -0.17 -0.54 9.33
N ASP A 157 0.80 -0.48 10.24
CA ASP A 157 0.57 -0.27 11.68
C ASP A 157 -0.20 1.03 11.99
N GLU A 158 -0.18 2.01 11.08
CA GLU A 158 -0.79 3.34 11.25
C GLU A 158 -1.97 3.63 10.30
N GLU A 159 -2.11 2.91 9.19
CA GLU A 159 -3.04 3.26 8.12
C GLU A 159 -3.70 2.02 7.51
N LEU A 160 -5.03 2.08 7.34
CA LEU A 160 -5.82 1.07 6.62
C LEU A 160 -6.43 1.70 5.36
N LEU A 161 -6.08 1.14 4.21
CA LEU A 161 -6.56 1.57 2.90
C LEU A 161 -7.45 0.47 2.30
N GLU A 162 -8.68 0.84 1.94
CA GLU A 162 -9.58 -0.01 1.17
C GLU A 162 -9.60 0.41 -0.28
N ALA A 163 -9.36 -0.54 -1.18
CA ALA A 163 -9.43 -0.28 -2.61
C ALA A 163 -10.40 -1.25 -3.29
N ARG A 164 -11.07 -0.77 -4.34
CA ARG A 164 -12.10 -1.53 -5.05
C ARG A 164 -11.93 -1.42 -6.56
N ALA A 165 -12.08 -2.54 -7.26
CA ALA A 165 -12.12 -2.62 -8.71
C ALA A 165 -13.38 -3.36 -9.16
N LEU A 166 -14.09 -2.80 -10.13
CA LEU A 166 -15.30 -3.40 -10.69
C LEU A 166 -14.98 -4.12 -12.00
N PHE A 167 -15.43 -5.37 -12.11
CA PHE A 167 -15.35 -6.19 -13.31
C PHE A 167 -16.75 -6.42 -13.84
N SER A 168 -17.10 -5.74 -14.92
CA SER A 168 -18.44 -5.84 -15.52
C SER A 168 -18.72 -7.25 -16.05
N ARG A 169 -17.74 -7.83 -16.77
CA ARG A 169 -17.82 -9.17 -17.34
C ARG A 169 -16.43 -9.79 -17.49
N VAL A 170 -16.28 -11.01 -16.98
CA VAL A 170 -15.13 -11.88 -17.19
C VAL A 170 -15.58 -13.10 -17.99
N PRO A 171 -15.25 -13.20 -19.29
CA PRO A 171 -15.71 -14.30 -20.13
C PRO A 171 -15.22 -15.67 -19.63
N PRO A 172 -15.89 -16.78 -20.03
CA PRO A 172 -15.47 -18.12 -19.65
C PRO A 172 -14.07 -18.44 -20.19
N GLY A 173 -13.19 -18.97 -19.34
CA GLY A 173 -11.83 -19.34 -19.73
C GLY A 173 -10.85 -18.18 -19.91
N GLU A 174 -11.30 -16.94 -19.72
CA GLU A 174 -10.49 -15.72 -19.90
C GLU A 174 -10.12 -15.06 -18.56
N ASP A 175 -9.10 -14.22 -18.64
CA ASP A 175 -8.66 -13.33 -17.57
C ASP A 175 -9.06 -11.88 -17.90
N ARG A 176 -9.41 -11.10 -16.88
CA ARG A 176 -9.68 -9.65 -17.03
C ARG A 176 -8.95 -8.87 -15.96
N SER A 177 -8.30 -7.79 -16.39
CA SER A 177 -7.63 -6.84 -15.53
C SER A 177 -8.55 -5.70 -15.12
N GLY A 178 -8.50 -5.33 -13.85
CA GLY A 178 -9.12 -4.16 -13.27
C GLY A 178 -8.08 -3.41 -12.47
N TYR A 179 -8.19 -2.08 -12.44
CA TYR A 179 -7.20 -1.23 -11.80
C TYR A 179 -7.86 -0.43 -10.70
N TYR A 180 -7.15 -0.29 -9.57
CA TYR A 180 -7.49 0.67 -8.54
C TYR A 180 -6.28 1.55 -8.22
N ARG A 181 -6.54 2.75 -7.72
CA ARG A 181 -5.50 3.69 -7.30
C ARG A 181 -5.33 3.63 -5.78
N LEU A 182 -4.09 3.68 -5.34
CA LEU A 182 -3.67 3.76 -3.95
C LEU A 182 -2.84 5.03 -3.76
N ARG A 183 -3.03 5.75 -2.65
CA ARG A 183 -2.17 6.87 -2.25
C ARG A 183 -1.80 6.68 -0.78
N PRO A 184 -0.68 6.01 -0.46
CA PRO A 184 -0.25 5.83 0.92
C PRO A 184 0.05 7.15 1.59
N GLY A 185 -0.51 7.39 2.77
CA GLY A 185 -0.31 8.61 3.55
C GLY A 185 0.86 8.52 4.54
N ARG A 186 1.30 7.30 4.88
CA ARG A 186 2.40 7.05 5.83
C ARG A 186 3.46 6.15 5.21
N ARG A 187 4.70 6.28 5.69
CA ARG A 187 5.81 5.40 5.28
C ARG A 187 5.72 4.04 5.99
N GLY A 188 6.37 3.02 5.45
CA GLY A 188 6.49 1.72 6.09
C GLY A 188 6.13 0.55 5.18
N ARG A 189 5.88 -0.61 5.79
CA ARG A 189 5.58 -1.85 5.08
C ARG A 189 4.07 -2.08 5.10
N TYR A 190 3.45 -1.98 3.93
CA TYR A 190 2.04 -2.26 3.76
C TYR A 190 1.85 -3.72 3.40
N ARG A 191 1.06 -4.42 4.20
CA ARG A 191 0.59 -5.77 3.91
C ARG A 191 -0.67 -5.65 3.07
N MET A 192 -0.69 -6.37 1.97
CA MET A 192 -1.82 -6.35 1.05
C MET A 192 -2.55 -7.70 1.05
N GLY A 193 -3.87 -7.62 1.00
CA GLY A 193 -4.77 -8.76 1.01
C GLY A 193 -5.26 -9.12 2.41
N PRO A 194 -6.24 -10.04 2.50
CA PRO A 194 -6.78 -10.86 1.42
C PRO A 194 -7.71 -10.09 0.47
N VAL A 195 -7.83 -10.56 -0.78
CA VAL A 195 -8.74 -9.96 -1.78
C VAL A 195 -10.10 -10.65 -1.69
N GLU A 196 -11.16 -9.87 -1.51
CA GLU A 196 -12.54 -10.36 -1.55
C GLU A 196 -13.15 -10.07 -2.93
N LEU A 197 -13.50 -11.12 -3.67
CA LEU A 197 -14.37 -10.98 -4.85
C LEU A 197 -15.83 -11.15 -4.40
N SER A 198 -16.64 -10.11 -4.54
CA SER A 198 -18.07 -10.16 -4.23
C SER A 198 -18.96 -9.86 -5.43
N THR A 199 -20.21 -10.34 -5.40
CA THR A 199 -21.22 -9.99 -6.39
C THR A 199 -22.61 -9.97 -5.77
N ARG A 200 -23.44 -9.05 -6.28
CA ARG A 200 -24.86 -8.92 -5.94
C ARG A 200 -25.77 -9.28 -7.13
N PHE A 201 -25.21 -9.58 -8.29
CA PHE A 201 -25.96 -9.88 -9.51
C PHE A 201 -26.63 -11.27 -9.41
N PRO A 202 -27.86 -11.46 -9.94
CA PRO A 202 -28.64 -10.54 -10.79
C PRO A 202 -29.60 -9.57 -10.09
N LEU A 203 -30.20 -9.93 -8.95
CA LEU A 203 -31.33 -9.18 -8.37
C LEU A 203 -30.93 -8.25 -7.22
N GLY A 204 -29.69 -8.29 -6.74
CA GLY A 204 -29.25 -7.44 -5.64
C GLY A 204 -29.73 -7.87 -4.25
N LEU A 205 -30.46 -8.99 -4.14
CA LEU A 205 -31.10 -9.43 -2.88
C LEU A 205 -30.10 -10.01 -1.85
N ILE A 206 -28.97 -10.54 -2.32
CA ILE A 206 -27.95 -11.18 -1.50
C ILE A 206 -26.60 -10.80 -2.08
N GLU A 207 -25.65 -10.45 -1.22
CA GLU A 207 -24.24 -10.32 -1.58
C GLU A 207 -23.52 -11.60 -1.19
N GLN A 208 -22.91 -12.25 -2.18
CA GLN A 208 -22.00 -13.36 -1.94
C GLN A 208 -20.58 -12.91 -2.25
N GLY A 209 -19.62 -13.42 -1.48
CA GLY A 209 -18.21 -13.14 -1.63
C GLY A 209 -17.36 -14.40 -1.50
N VAL A 210 -16.17 -14.36 -2.10
CA VAL A 210 -15.10 -15.32 -1.88
C VAL A 210 -13.83 -14.55 -1.54
N VAL A 211 -13.27 -14.84 -0.36
CA VAL A 211 -12.03 -14.25 0.12
C VAL A 211 -10.89 -15.14 -0.34
N LEU A 212 -10.06 -14.63 -1.24
CA LEU A 212 -8.94 -15.33 -1.84
C LEU A 212 -7.63 -14.85 -1.20
N HIS A 213 -6.78 -15.78 -0.80
CA HIS A 213 -5.49 -15.46 -0.21
C HIS A 213 -4.50 -15.06 -1.30
N CYS A 214 -4.32 -13.76 -1.49
CA CYS A 214 -3.33 -13.17 -2.38
C CYS A 214 -2.44 -12.26 -1.51
N PRO A 215 -1.41 -12.80 -0.85
CA PRO A 215 -0.51 -11.99 -0.03
C PRO A 215 0.38 -11.14 -0.93
N GLY A 216 0.76 -9.96 -0.44
CA GLY A 216 1.68 -9.05 -1.12
C GLY A 216 2.15 -7.99 -0.14
N GLU A 217 3.26 -7.35 -0.48
CA GLU A 217 3.87 -6.32 0.33
C GLU A 217 4.23 -5.13 -0.58
N ILE A 218 3.91 -3.93 -0.14
CA ILE A 218 4.44 -2.70 -0.72
C ILE A 218 5.29 -2.01 0.33
N ARG A 219 6.49 -1.59 -0.07
CA ARG A 219 7.33 -0.71 0.74
C ARG A 219 7.07 0.72 0.33
N VAL A 220 6.62 1.52 1.29
CA VAL A 220 6.37 2.94 1.11
C VAL A 220 7.53 3.72 1.73
N TYR A 221 8.31 4.35 0.87
CA TYR A 221 9.48 5.13 1.22
C TYR A 221 9.12 6.58 1.57
N PRO A 222 9.96 7.26 2.37
CA PRO A 222 9.78 8.68 2.67
C PRO A 222 9.65 9.51 1.39
N ARG A 223 8.87 10.59 1.47
CA ARG A 223 8.73 11.51 0.35
C ARG A 223 10.07 12.21 0.12
N LEU A 224 10.55 12.20 -1.11
CA LEU A 224 11.78 12.90 -1.47
C LEU A 224 11.48 14.36 -1.79
N GLY A 225 12.39 15.24 -1.38
CA GLY A 225 12.39 16.64 -1.75
C GLY A 225 13.47 16.95 -2.78
N ARG A 226 13.80 18.24 -2.87
CA ARG A 226 14.93 18.76 -3.63
C ARG A 226 15.73 19.72 -2.77
N VAL A 227 17.03 19.75 -3.01
CA VAL A 227 17.97 20.69 -2.40
C VAL A 227 18.40 21.75 -3.42
N VAL A 228 18.63 22.99 -2.98
CA VAL A 228 19.15 24.06 -3.85
C VAL A 228 20.51 23.67 -4.44
N PRO A 229 20.74 23.88 -5.75
CA PRO A 229 22.05 23.64 -6.37
C PRO A 229 23.18 24.38 -5.62
N GLY A 230 24.27 23.67 -5.33
CA GLY A 230 25.43 24.25 -4.61
C GLY A 230 25.29 24.26 -3.08
N TRP A 231 24.21 23.69 -2.51
CA TRP A 231 24.12 23.43 -1.08
C TRP A 231 25.33 22.61 -0.61
N TYR A 232 25.63 21.51 -1.32
CA TYR A 232 26.79 20.67 -1.04
C TYR A 232 28.11 21.48 -1.08
N CYS A 233 28.37 22.26 -2.12
CA CYS A 233 29.58 23.11 -2.17
C CYS A 233 29.65 24.07 -0.97
N THR A 234 28.56 24.79 -0.69
CA THR A 234 28.52 25.78 0.40
C THR A 234 28.69 25.14 1.79
N HIS A 235 28.20 23.92 1.99
CA HIS A 235 28.05 23.29 3.30
C HIS A 235 29.11 22.21 3.56
N LEU A 236 29.64 21.57 2.52
CA LEU A 236 30.66 20.53 2.59
C LEU A 236 32.08 21.08 2.42
N GLU A 237 32.29 22.13 1.60
CA GLU A 237 33.63 22.70 1.38
C GLU A 237 34.17 23.44 2.63
N ALA A 238 33.29 24.10 3.39
CA ALA A 238 33.67 24.84 4.61
C ALA A 238 34.25 23.95 5.72
N ALA A 239 33.82 22.69 5.81
CA ALA A 239 34.37 21.71 6.76
C ALA A 239 35.69 21.07 6.26
N SER A 240 35.91 21.09 4.94
CA SER A 240 37.06 20.44 4.31
C SER A 240 38.38 21.23 4.41
N VAL A 241 38.34 22.54 4.67
CA VAL A 241 39.54 23.39 4.79
C VAL A 241 40.46 22.93 5.93
N THR A 242 39.90 22.37 7.01
CA THR A 242 40.68 21.83 8.13
C THR A 242 41.20 20.41 7.84
N SER A 243 40.48 19.60 7.06
CA SER A 243 40.80 18.18 6.79
C SER A 243 41.68 17.95 5.55
N GLN A 244 41.77 18.92 4.62
CA GLN A 244 42.69 18.87 3.46
C GLN A 244 44.17 18.74 3.87
N THR A 245 44.54 19.20 5.07
CA THR A 245 45.90 19.03 5.60
C THR A 245 46.24 17.56 5.90
N ARG A 246 45.23 16.71 6.14
CA ARG A 246 45.41 15.29 6.51
C ARG A 246 45.35 14.33 5.31
N ARG A 247 44.66 14.69 4.22
CA ARG A 247 44.59 13.91 2.96
C ARG A 247 45.89 13.89 2.14
N ARG A 248 46.91 14.69 2.50
CA ARG A 248 48.21 14.73 1.79
C ARG A 248 49.13 13.51 1.98
N ARG A 249 48.74 12.47 2.73
CA ARG A 249 49.54 11.23 2.86
C ARG A 249 48.92 10.10 2.07
N GLY A 250 49.13 10.10 0.75
CA GLY A 250 48.73 8.98 -0.11
C GLY A 250 48.65 9.32 -1.59
N VAL A 251 49.67 9.96 -2.16
CA VAL A 251 49.75 10.23 -3.62
C VAL A 251 50.16 8.94 -4.35
N ALA A 252 49.33 7.90 -4.28
CA ALA A 252 49.67 6.61 -4.90
C ALA A 252 48.57 6.04 -5.81
N ASP A 253 47.31 6.49 -5.74
CA ASP A 253 46.24 5.82 -6.51
C ASP A 253 45.10 6.75 -6.94
N VAL A 254 45.45 7.89 -7.57
CA VAL A 254 44.47 8.71 -8.30
C VAL A 254 44.68 8.43 -9.79
N GLU A 255 43.68 7.84 -10.44
CA GLU A 255 43.74 7.47 -11.87
C GLU A 255 44.09 8.70 -12.72
N PHE A 256 45.21 8.58 -13.43
CA PHE A 256 45.80 9.62 -14.24
C PHE A 256 44.98 9.86 -15.52
N GLN A 257 44.43 11.07 -15.70
CA GLN A 257 43.54 11.36 -16.84
C GLN A 257 44.03 12.47 -17.78
N ARG A 258 44.88 13.42 -17.34
CA ARG A 258 45.34 14.51 -18.24
C ARG A 258 46.80 14.94 -18.02
N LEU A 259 47.47 15.26 -19.12
CA LEU A 259 48.78 15.92 -19.14
C LEU A 259 48.58 17.37 -19.56
N ARG A 260 49.13 18.31 -18.78
CA ARG A 260 49.18 19.73 -19.14
C ARG A 260 50.62 20.23 -19.14
N GLU A 261 50.84 21.37 -19.78
CA GLU A 261 52.12 22.08 -19.71
C GLU A 261 52.42 22.53 -18.28
N PHE A 262 53.71 22.46 -17.92
CA PHE A 262 54.24 22.97 -16.66
C PHE A 262 54.05 24.47 -16.58
N ARG A 263 53.52 24.94 -15.45
CA ARG A 263 53.39 26.37 -15.13
C ARG A 263 54.27 26.70 -13.94
N ASP A 264 54.74 27.94 -13.89
CA ASP A 264 55.47 28.43 -12.73
C ASP A 264 54.60 28.31 -11.47
N GLY A 265 55.05 27.50 -10.51
CA GLY A 265 54.33 27.12 -9.30
C GLY A 265 54.05 25.62 -9.17
N ASP A 266 54.18 24.85 -10.27
CA ASP A 266 54.04 23.40 -10.23
C ASP A 266 55.25 22.72 -9.55
N ARG A 267 54.98 21.66 -8.78
CA ARG A 267 56.04 20.94 -8.05
C ARG A 267 56.90 20.12 -9.02
N PRO A 268 58.25 20.11 -8.89
CA PRO A 268 59.13 19.30 -9.74
C PRO A 268 58.81 17.79 -9.72
N GLY A 269 58.28 17.27 -8.59
CA GLY A 269 57.88 15.86 -8.45
C GLY A 269 56.63 15.46 -9.24
N ALA A 270 55.84 16.43 -9.74
CA ALA A 270 54.63 16.18 -10.52
C ALA A 270 54.91 16.03 -12.04
N VAL A 271 56.17 16.22 -12.47
CA VAL A 271 56.59 16.14 -13.87
C VAL A 271 56.55 14.69 -14.37
N HIS A 272 55.93 14.48 -15.53
CA HIS A 272 55.93 13.19 -16.21
C HIS A 272 57.10 13.10 -17.19
N TRP A 273 58.29 12.76 -16.66
CA TRP A 273 59.57 12.74 -17.39
C TRP A 273 59.51 11.98 -18.72
N ARG A 274 58.81 10.85 -18.79
CA ARG A 274 58.71 10.05 -20.03
C ARG A 274 58.01 10.79 -21.16
N THR A 275 57.00 11.61 -20.86
CA THR A 275 56.29 12.39 -21.90
C THR A 275 57.03 13.69 -22.19
N SER A 276 57.60 14.32 -21.17
CA SER A 276 58.44 15.51 -21.36
C SER A 276 59.66 15.25 -22.24
N ALA A 277 60.33 14.12 -22.05
CA ALA A 277 61.46 13.72 -22.89
C ALA A 277 61.06 13.49 -24.36
N ARG A 278 59.81 13.09 -24.64
CA ARG A 278 59.33 12.87 -26.02
C ARG A 278 58.84 14.15 -26.71
N ARG A 279 58.26 15.09 -25.95
CA ARG A 279 57.70 16.34 -26.50
C ARG A 279 58.68 17.51 -26.49
N GLY A 280 59.76 17.44 -25.70
CA GLY A 280 60.70 18.55 -25.54
C GLY A 280 60.20 19.65 -24.60
N GLU A 281 59.05 19.45 -23.96
CA GLU A 281 58.38 20.42 -23.07
C GLU A 281 58.05 19.76 -21.72
N LEU A 282 58.12 20.52 -20.62
CA LEU A 282 57.77 20.00 -19.30
C LEU A 282 56.25 19.78 -19.20
N MET A 283 55.85 18.55 -18.92
CA MET A 283 54.47 18.11 -18.85
C MET A 283 54.19 17.63 -17.42
N VAL A 284 53.13 18.15 -16.82
CA VAL A 284 52.70 17.82 -15.45
C VAL A 284 51.51 16.89 -15.51
N ARG A 285 51.49 15.92 -14.59
CA ARG A 285 50.31 15.07 -14.37
C ARG A 285 49.26 15.91 -13.68
N GLU A 286 48.14 16.14 -14.35
CA GLU A 286 46.96 16.75 -13.76
C GLU A 286 46.07 15.62 -13.25
N PHE A 287 45.91 15.59 -11.93
CA PHE A 287 44.96 14.70 -11.28
C PHE A 287 43.63 15.45 -11.26
N ASP A 288 42.59 14.86 -11.84
CA ASP A 288 41.24 15.32 -11.56
C ASP A 288 40.95 14.87 -10.13
N GLU A 289 40.91 15.80 -9.18
CA GLU A 289 40.36 15.49 -7.87
C GLU A 289 38.86 15.31 -8.10
N GLN A 290 38.44 14.09 -8.46
CA GLN A 290 37.05 13.71 -8.29
C GLN A 290 36.73 13.98 -6.82
N GLN A 291 35.97 15.05 -6.58
CA GLN A 291 35.55 15.41 -5.24
C GLN A 291 34.63 14.30 -4.75
N GLN A 292 35.20 13.41 -3.97
CA GLN A 292 34.46 12.39 -3.26
C GLN A 292 33.51 13.11 -2.30
N GLN A 293 32.22 13.15 -2.65
CA GLN A 293 31.19 13.70 -1.78
C GLN A 293 30.88 12.67 -0.68
N ASP A 294 31.70 12.68 0.36
CA ASP A 294 31.46 11.90 1.56
C ASP A 294 30.52 12.69 2.49
N LEU A 295 29.43 12.07 2.94
CA LEU A 295 28.44 12.71 3.80
C LEU A 295 28.12 11.82 5.01
N ASP A 296 28.34 12.37 6.20
CA ASP A 296 27.98 11.73 7.45
C ASP A 296 26.68 12.35 7.98
N ILE A 297 25.59 11.59 7.94
CA ILE A 297 24.27 12.03 8.43
C ILE A 297 23.97 11.35 9.76
N VAL A 298 23.66 12.15 10.76
CA VAL A 298 23.02 11.69 11.98
C VAL A 298 21.62 12.24 12.07
N LEU A 299 20.66 11.35 12.22
CA LEU A 299 19.24 11.65 12.25
C LEU A 299 18.70 11.36 13.64
N ASP A 300 18.39 12.41 14.39
CA ASP A 300 17.77 12.37 15.72
C ASP A 300 16.26 12.55 15.59
N LEU A 301 15.53 11.44 15.74
CA LEU A 301 14.07 11.35 15.66
C LEU A 301 13.48 11.32 17.06
N TRP A 302 13.64 12.42 17.78
CA TRP A 302 13.00 12.62 19.06
C TRP A 302 11.53 13.02 18.90
N GLN A 303 10.69 12.53 19.79
CA GLN A 303 9.29 12.92 19.86
C GLN A 303 8.86 12.98 21.34
N PRO A 304 8.07 14.01 21.74
CA PRO A 304 7.60 14.08 23.11
C PRO A 304 6.67 12.89 23.45
N PRO A 305 6.51 12.53 24.74
CA PRO A 305 5.67 11.40 25.16
C PRO A 305 4.22 11.44 24.64
N SER A 306 3.70 12.65 24.45
CA SER A 306 2.36 12.90 23.89
C SER A 306 2.48 13.79 22.65
N PRO A 307 2.74 13.20 21.47
CA PRO A 307 2.99 13.98 20.27
C PRO A 307 1.75 14.62 19.67
N THR A 308 1.89 15.87 19.28
CA THR A 308 0.94 16.60 18.44
C THR A 308 1.08 16.17 16.97
N ALA A 309 0.18 16.66 16.11
CA ALA A 309 0.29 16.44 14.67
C ALA A 309 1.56 17.12 14.10
N ASP A 310 1.89 18.31 14.57
CA ASP A 310 3.08 19.06 14.14
C ASP A 310 4.37 18.30 14.49
N ASP A 311 4.45 17.71 15.69
CA ASP A 311 5.61 16.88 16.08
C ASP A 311 5.79 15.67 15.15
N ARG A 312 4.70 15.05 14.69
CA ARG A 312 4.75 13.94 13.73
C ARG A 312 5.21 14.42 12.36
N ASP A 313 4.72 15.57 11.92
CA ASP A 313 5.09 16.13 10.61
C ASP A 313 6.56 16.57 10.58
N ARG A 314 7.10 17.09 11.69
CA ARG A 314 8.56 17.35 11.84
C ARG A 314 9.39 16.08 11.73
N VAL A 315 8.94 14.97 12.31
CA VAL A 315 9.59 13.66 12.15
C VAL A 315 9.58 13.23 10.69
N GLU A 316 8.45 13.30 9.99
CA GLU A 316 8.38 12.97 8.56
C GLU A 316 9.30 13.88 7.72
N LEU A 317 9.37 15.18 8.07
CA LEU A 317 10.22 16.15 7.39
C LEU A 317 11.70 15.85 7.59
N ALA A 318 12.14 15.56 8.81
CA ALA A 318 13.52 15.17 9.12
C ALA A 318 13.95 13.95 8.30
N ILE A 319 13.07 12.94 8.23
CA ILE A 319 13.30 11.72 7.46
C ILE A 319 13.34 12.01 5.96
N SER A 320 12.47 12.90 5.47
CA SER A 320 12.42 13.31 4.05
C SER A 320 13.70 14.06 3.64
N VAL A 321 14.21 14.95 4.49
CA VAL A 321 15.49 15.64 4.29
C VAL A 321 16.64 14.63 4.27
N ALA A 322 16.72 13.76 5.27
CA ALA A 322 17.77 12.74 5.35
C ALA A 322 17.74 11.81 4.12
N ALA A 323 16.55 11.36 3.70
CA ALA A 323 16.38 10.52 2.52
C ALA A 323 16.86 11.23 1.25
N THR A 324 16.51 12.51 1.09
CA THR A 324 16.90 13.32 -0.08
C THR A 324 18.42 13.49 -0.15
N LEU A 325 19.06 13.88 0.95
CA LEU A 325 20.51 14.00 1.02
C LEU A 325 21.23 12.69 0.73
N CYS A 326 20.73 11.57 1.26
CA CYS A 326 21.27 10.25 0.96
C CYS A 326 21.14 9.90 -0.52
N VAL A 327 19.97 10.14 -1.12
CA VAL A 327 19.68 9.81 -2.53
C VAL A 327 20.55 10.64 -3.46
N GLU A 328 20.63 11.95 -3.27
CA GLU A 328 21.46 12.84 -4.09
C GLU A 328 22.95 12.45 -3.98
N THR A 329 23.45 12.23 -2.76
CA THR A 329 24.86 11.84 -2.55
C THR A 329 25.20 10.47 -3.15
N LEU A 330 24.34 9.45 -2.97
CA LEU A 330 24.59 8.09 -3.47
C LEU A 330 24.38 7.94 -4.99
N GLN A 331 23.67 8.87 -5.63
CA GLN A 331 23.54 8.91 -7.09
C GLN A 331 24.78 9.48 -7.77
N GLU A 332 25.57 10.28 -7.08
CA GLU A 332 26.85 10.76 -7.60
C GLU A 332 27.89 9.62 -7.67
N SER A 333 28.71 9.63 -8.74
CA SER A 333 29.56 8.49 -9.10
C SER A 333 30.69 8.18 -8.10
N ALA A 334 30.95 9.07 -7.14
CA ALA A 334 31.98 8.92 -6.11
C ALA A 334 31.45 9.26 -4.69
N GLY A 335 30.14 9.38 -4.49
CA GLY A 335 29.60 9.74 -3.18
C GLY A 335 29.56 8.56 -2.20
N SER A 336 29.88 8.83 -0.92
CA SER A 336 29.69 7.85 0.15
C SER A 336 28.84 8.43 1.28
N VAL A 337 27.98 7.60 1.87
CA VAL A 337 27.09 8.03 2.95
C VAL A 337 27.25 7.12 4.17
N VAL A 338 27.42 7.74 5.34
CA VAL A 338 27.22 7.08 6.63
C VAL A 338 25.95 7.65 7.24
N LEU A 339 24.97 6.80 7.52
CA LEU A 339 23.70 7.20 8.15
C LEU A 339 23.61 6.57 9.53
N ALA A 340 23.50 7.38 10.56
CA ALA A 340 23.15 6.91 11.90
C ALA A 340 21.80 7.51 12.32
N VAL A 341 20.89 6.69 12.81
CA VAL A 341 19.54 7.10 13.19
C VAL A 341 19.32 6.80 14.67
N ALA A 342 18.98 7.84 15.43
CA ALA A 342 18.54 7.77 16.81
C ALA A 342 17.02 7.92 16.83
N GLY A 343 16.29 6.81 16.94
CA GLY A 343 14.84 6.82 17.15
C GLY A 343 14.49 6.00 18.38
N ARG A 344 13.41 5.23 18.29
CA ARG A 344 13.10 4.19 19.29
C ARG A 344 14.21 3.15 19.42
N THR A 345 14.87 2.87 18.30
CA THR A 345 16.07 2.03 18.23
C THR A 345 17.18 2.83 17.58
N VAL A 346 18.42 2.56 18.01
CA VAL A 346 19.61 3.09 17.35
C VAL A 346 19.95 2.20 16.16
N SER A 347 20.21 2.80 15.01
CA SER A 347 20.62 2.07 13.81
C SER A 347 21.71 2.82 13.07
N ARG A 348 22.66 2.09 12.49
CA ARG A 348 23.77 2.67 11.75
C ARG A 348 23.99 1.91 10.46
N LEU A 349 24.14 2.63 9.37
CA LEU A 349 24.47 2.12 8.05
C LEU A 349 25.71 2.83 7.51
N GLY A 350 26.57 2.06 6.86
CA GLY A 350 27.66 2.57 6.04
C GLY A 350 29.08 2.20 6.49
N PRO A 351 30.09 2.66 5.73
CA PRO A 351 29.98 3.54 4.57
C PRO A 351 29.25 2.87 3.40
N LEU A 352 28.23 3.54 2.86
CA LEU A 352 27.45 3.10 1.72
C LEU A 352 27.94 3.83 0.48
N ILE A 353 28.10 3.10 -0.63
CA ILE A 353 28.62 3.67 -1.88
C ILE A 353 27.70 3.28 -3.02
N GLY A 354 27.38 4.26 -3.87
CA GLY A 354 26.65 4.10 -5.11
C GLY A 354 25.15 3.76 -4.96
N ALA A 355 24.46 3.86 -6.09
CA ALA A 355 23.00 3.76 -6.16
C ALA A 355 22.41 2.41 -5.70
N ARG A 356 23.18 1.31 -5.69
CA ARG A 356 22.71 0.00 -5.20
C ARG A 356 22.42 -0.02 -3.70
N SER A 357 23.02 0.91 -2.96
CA SER A 357 22.86 1.02 -1.51
C SER A 357 21.62 1.84 -1.10
N LEU A 358 21.01 2.56 -2.04
CA LEU A 358 19.86 3.44 -1.82
C LEU A 358 18.67 2.68 -1.23
N ASP A 359 18.44 1.45 -1.69
CA ASP A 359 17.38 0.57 -1.19
C ASP A 359 17.50 0.30 0.30
N VAL A 360 18.73 0.07 0.78
CA VAL A 360 19.01 -0.23 2.18
C VAL A 360 18.74 1.00 3.05
N VAL A 361 19.11 2.18 2.56
CA VAL A 361 18.83 3.46 3.24
C VAL A 361 17.33 3.72 3.32
N LEU A 362 16.63 3.66 2.20
CA LEU A 362 15.19 3.95 2.16
C LEU A 362 14.37 2.90 2.93
N ASP A 363 14.78 1.63 2.92
CA ASP A 363 14.15 0.58 3.75
C ASP A 363 14.30 0.88 5.25
N LEU A 364 15.48 1.35 5.70
CA LEU A 364 15.69 1.78 7.09
C LEU A 364 14.81 2.99 7.42
N LEU A 365 14.87 4.03 6.59
CA LEU A 365 14.11 5.27 6.81
C LEU A 365 12.58 5.05 6.74
N ALA A 366 12.11 4.08 5.96
CA ALA A 366 10.71 3.69 5.93
C ALA A 366 10.23 2.99 7.21
N THR A 367 11.12 2.33 7.96
CA THR A 367 10.74 1.48 9.10
C THR A 367 11.14 2.05 10.45
N VAL A 368 12.01 3.06 10.49
CA VAL A 368 12.40 3.71 11.73
C VAL A 368 11.21 4.40 12.40
N GLN A 369 11.12 4.27 13.73
CA GLN A 369 10.11 4.95 14.53
C GLN A 369 10.78 5.96 15.47
N PRO A 370 10.15 7.11 15.75
CA PRO A 370 10.68 8.10 16.67
C PRO A 370 10.76 7.56 18.11
N GLY A 371 11.67 8.12 18.90
CA GLY A 371 11.91 7.75 20.29
C GLY A 371 11.70 8.93 21.25
N ILE A 372 11.53 8.62 22.54
CA ILE A 372 11.36 9.63 23.61
C ILE A 372 12.69 9.88 24.35
N GLY A 373 13.67 8.98 24.19
CA GLY A 373 14.93 8.97 24.94
C GLY A 373 15.90 10.09 24.58
N GLU A 374 16.98 10.19 25.34
CA GLU A 374 18.11 11.08 25.05
C GLU A 374 18.88 10.62 23.81
N LEU A 375 19.58 11.56 23.17
CA LEU A 375 20.43 11.28 22.02
C LEU A 375 21.69 10.53 22.50
N PRO A 376 21.91 9.27 22.12
CA PRO A 376 23.04 8.50 22.62
C PRO A 376 24.38 9.09 22.15
N ASP A 377 25.30 9.30 23.10
CA ASP A 377 26.65 9.80 22.83
C ASP A 377 27.41 8.90 21.83
N GLU A 378 27.11 7.60 21.79
CA GLU A 378 27.72 6.65 20.85
C GLU A 378 27.46 7.02 19.38
N ILE A 379 26.29 7.59 19.07
CA ILE A 379 25.91 8.01 17.71
C ILE A 379 26.58 9.33 17.33
N LEU A 380 26.77 10.20 18.32
CA LEU A 380 27.51 11.45 18.17
C LEU A 380 29.02 11.19 18.05
N ALA A 381 29.54 10.23 18.80
CA ALA A 381 30.95 9.86 18.86
C ALA A 381 31.39 8.98 17.69
N ALA A 382 30.46 8.26 17.05
CA ALA A 382 30.75 7.43 15.89
C ALA A 382 31.28 8.31 14.75
N PRO A 383 32.58 8.23 14.38
CA PRO A 383 33.06 8.90 13.20
C PRO A 383 32.46 8.16 12.01
N GLY A 384 31.74 8.87 11.14
CA GLY A 384 31.73 8.46 9.75
C GLY A 384 33.08 8.79 9.11
N VAL A 385 33.19 8.71 7.81
CA VAL A 385 34.50 8.71 7.12
C VAL A 385 35.33 9.92 7.59
N VAL A 386 36.53 9.69 8.13
CA VAL A 386 37.34 10.75 8.78
C VAL A 386 37.57 11.92 7.83
N GLY A 387 37.09 13.10 8.21
CA GLY A 387 37.21 14.33 7.42
C GLY A 387 36.03 14.64 6.51
N SER A 388 34.95 13.86 6.61
CA SER A 388 33.69 14.13 5.90
C SER A 388 32.86 15.16 6.66
N PRO A 389 32.15 16.04 5.93
CA PRO A 389 31.14 16.91 6.51
C PRO A 389 30.06 16.09 7.23
N ALA A 390 29.85 16.42 8.51
CA ALA A 390 28.87 15.76 9.36
C ALA A 390 27.66 16.66 9.60
N VAL A 391 26.47 16.14 9.32
CA VAL A 391 25.19 16.83 9.46
C VAL A 391 24.36 16.11 10.51
N LEU A 392 23.90 16.85 11.52
CA LEU A 392 22.91 16.38 12.49
C LEU A 392 21.55 16.97 12.10
N ILE A 393 20.60 16.11 11.73
CA ILE A 393 19.20 16.48 11.54
C ILE A 393 18.46 16.08 12.81
N SER A 394 17.87 17.04 13.52
CA SER A 394 17.13 16.76 14.76
C SER A 394 15.72 17.32 14.73
N THR A 395 14.80 16.56 15.34
CA THR A 395 13.41 16.99 15.60
C THR A 395 13.23 17.59 16.99
N ARG A 396 14.30 17.66 17.81
CA ARG A 396 14.26 18.30 19.12
C ARG A 396 14.05 19.81 19.00
N PRO A 397 13.39 20.44 19.97
CA PRO A 397 13.44 21.89 20.12
C PRO A 397 14.90 22.35 20.22
N GLY A 398 15.25 23.48 19.61
CA GLY A 398 16.64 23.96 19.54
C GLY A 398 17.32 24.18 20.89
N GLU A 399 16.55 24.38 21.97
CA GLU A 399 17.07 24.52 23.34
C GLU A 399 17.58 23.19 23.94
N ASP A 400 17.15 22.04 23.42
CA ASP A 400 17.43 20.71 23.97
C ASP A 400 18.57 19.96 23.23
N ILE A 401 19.24 20.60 22.26
CA ILE A 401 20.29 19.97 21.47
C ILE A 401 21.64 20.09 22.18
N CYS A 402 21.91 19.17 23.10
CA CYS A 402 23.21 19.05 23.77
C CYS A 402 24.19 18.20 22.95
N LEU A 403 25.09 18.84 22.21
CA LEU A 403 26.03 18.15 21.30
C LEU A 403 27.25 17.47 21.97
N GLY A 404 27.42 17.59 23.29
CA GLY A 404 28.63 17.12 23.97
C GLY A 404 29.93 17.69 23.36
N GLU A 405 31.08 17.10 23.68
CA GLU A 405 32.35 17.48 23.04
C GLU A 405 32.51 16.87 21.63
N ASN A 406 31.89 15.72 21.39
CA ASN A 406 32.02 14.94 20.15
C ASN A 406 31.12 15.45 18.99
N GLY A 407 30.11 16.27 19.27
CA GLY A 407 29.20 16.83 18.27
C GLY A 407 29.54 18.26 17.80
N ARG A 408 30.60 18.89 18.34
CA ARG A 408 30.91 20.33 18.09
C ARG A 408 31.22 20.69 16.64
N ASP A 409 31.74 19.76 15.85
CA ASP A 409 32.09 20.00 14.44
C ASP A 409 30.93 19.67 13.47
N ARG A 410 29.76 19.30 13.99
CA ARG A 410 28.60 18.92 13.18
C ARG A 410 27.70 20.10 12.92
N ARG A 411 27.20 20.21 11.68
CA ARG A 411 26.17 21.18 11.36
C ARG A 411 24.81 20.66 11.81
N VAL A 412 24.15 21.42 12.67
CA VAL A 412 22.79 21.11 13.14
C VAL A 412 21.76 21.67 12.15
N ILE A 413 20.80 20.84 11.79
CA ILE A 413 19.63 21.19 10.99
C ILE A 413 18.40 20.80 11.81
N THR A 414 17.62 21.80 12.22
CA THR A 414 16.33 21.54 12.86
C THR A 414 15.31 21.21 11.79
N ALA A 415 14.52 20.17 12.00
CA ALA A 415 13.46 19.76 11.08
C ALA A 415 12.20 20.64 11.22
N ASP A 416 12.36 21.94 10.99
CA ASP A 416 11.27 22.92 10.91
C ASP A 416 11.16 23.46 9.47
N TRP A 417 9.95 23.44 8.90
CA TRP A 417 9.67 23.99 7.60
C TRP A 417 10.11 25.45 7.44
N ASN A 418 10.01 26.26 8.48
CA ASN A 418 10.42 27.67 8.42
C ASN A 418 11.93 27.84 8.22
N GLU A 419 12.73 26.95 8.82
CA GLU A 419 14.19 26.95 8.68
C GLU A 419 14.64 26.33 7.35
N LEU A 420 13.89 25.35 6.85
CA LEU A 420 14.25 24.57 5.66
C LEU A 420 13.86 25.24 4.34
N ARG A 421 12.81 26.08 4.32
CA ARG A 421 12.26 26.72 3.10
C ARG A 421 13.28 27.46 2.24
N GLY A 422 14.39 27.91 2.81
CA GLY A 422 15.44 28.60 2.07
C GLY A 422 16.28 27.71 1.16
N TRP A 423 16.31 26.39 1.39
CA TRP A 423 17.21 25.49 0.67
C TRP A 423 16.63 24.10 0.36
N PHE A 424 15.51 23.71 0.98
CA PHE A 424 14.84 22.43 0.78
C PHE A 424 13.35 22.63 0.53
N TRP A 425 12.80 21.93 -0.45
CA TRP A 425 11.36 21.89 -0.71
C TRP A 425 10.93 20.51 -1.18
N ILE A 426 9.66 20.19 -0.97
CA ILE A 426 9.05 18.96 -1.45
C ILE A 426 8.04 19.32 -2.54
N GLU A 427 8.14 18.70 -3.71
CA GLU A 427 7.20 18.91 -4.82
C GLU A 427 5.86 18.27 -4.51
N ASP A 428 4.77 19.03 -4.62
CA ASP A 428 3.39 18.50 -4.54
C ASP A 428 3.06 17.64 -5.76
N SER A 429 2.66 16.39 -5.48
CA SER A 429 2.35 15.34 -6.45
C SER A 429 0.90 15.35 -6.93
#